data_AF-A0A7U9EQG0-F1
#
_entry.id   AF-A0A7U9EQG0-F1
#
_cell.length_a   1.000
_cell.length_b   1.000
_cell.length_c   1.000
_cell.angle_alpha   90.00
_cell.angle_beta   90.00
_cell.angle_gamma   90.00
#
_symmetry.space_group_name_H-M   'P 1'
#
loop_
_entity.id
_entity.type
_entity.pdbx_description
1 polymer ?
#
loop_
_entity_poly.entity_id
_entity_poly.type
_entity_poly.pdbx_seq_one_letter_code
_entity_poly.pdbx_strand_id
1 'polypeptide(L)'
;MDCHAITLSNWSIAQEIERLIRINSIQDVEPDYQFHKDCCIAEDCTPFNEPKAFYKRGKSTGKSQRWQCKTCKKFTNVLPNRKQSITYNQKRSDILLWFTKLLLSRVPITRTCELLEIGRGTYYDKLEFVYRRCLEFLERHETKPLQNMQFKEIWLNTDKMTYFLNNVRKKGMGGSQYDDLEESQFPTNVVITADLFSRYVFRSDVAFDWDISLRDIALDTVLLKEDHLNEFAKKHARIPKYSHYPMPPSKNDTQTYVEYQAELDKIEHRAKYIDGLHINSTYTTIAHYWLIKQLVKASEWRFVTDKDNSLMTSLYRVFAKEIRLSDAHHFLCQTDKTKSRKQAREEFVQARVDLINWGINSGYDTKSLRKLAFLKLEELFHTHQFHKKVISDGSSHYEYADNPIEHPLATIDRGFRWVDCTTNLSSFEPKDIANLVLNVNDNATNTFIQHIRRRLSILERPLTTARGDGKSYIYSNFNPKYAQMALTILRTYYNFCLAYKTKETVGTPAQRLGIAKKRFDLKEIIYMQ
;
A
#
# COMPACT_ATOMS: atom_id res chain seq x y z
N MET A 1 -30.04 1.26 -16.12
CA MET A 1 -28.70 1.46 -15.56
C MET A 1 -27.86 0.30 -16.05
N ASP A 2 -26.82 0.58 -16.83
CA ASP A 2 -25.87 -0.43 -17.21
C ASP A 2 -25.16 -0.96 -15.97
N CYS A 3 -25.60 -2.11 -15.47
CA CYS A 3 -24.87 -2.85 -14.45
C CYS A 3 -23.64 -3.47 -15.13
N HIS A 4 -22.59 -2.68 -15.34
CA HIS A 4 -21.32 -3.15 -15.88
C HIS A 4 -20.60 -3.98 -14.81
N ALA A 5 -21.03 -5.22 -14.61
CA ALA A 5 -20.35 -6.18 -13.77
C ALA A 5 -19.03 -6.59 -14.45
N ILE A 6 -17.93 -5.90 -14.13
CA ILE A 6 -16.61 -6.24 -14.68
C ILE A 6 -16.13 -7.53 -14.02
N THR A 7 -15.92 -8.59 -14.79
CA THR A 7 -15.30 -9.83 -14.33
C THR A 7 -13.80 -9.63 -14.10
N LEU A 8 -13.26 -10.19 -13.00
CA LEU A 8 -11.83 -10.13 -12.67
C LEU A 8 -11.25 -11.54 -12.58
N SER A 9 -9.96 -11.69 -12.88
CA SER A 9 -9.28 -12.99 -12.82
C SER A 9 -8.97 -13.39 -11.38
N ASN A 10 -9.56 -14.51 -10.94
CA ASN A 10 -9.28 -15.09 -9.63
C ASN A 10 -7.80 -15.50 -9.49
N TRP A 11 -7.18 -15.97 -10.58
CA TRP A 11 -5.77 -16.33 -10.58
C TRP A 11 -4.89 -15.09 -10.37
N SER A 12 -5.17 -14.00 -11.09
CA SER A 12 -4.48 -12.73 -10.89
C SER A 12 -4.69 -12.15 -9.49
N ILE A 13 -5.87 -12.29 -8.89
CA ILE A 13 -6.12 -11.90 -7.50
C ILE A 13 -5.24 -12.73 -6.56
N ALA A 14 -5.19 -14.05 -6.73
CA ALA A 14 -4.37 -14.93 -5.91
C ALA A 14 -2.87 -14.60 -6.02
N GLN A 15 -2.37 -14.33 -7.23
CA GLN A 15 -0.99 -13.91 -7.47
C GLN A 15 -0.67 -12.57 -6.81
N GLU A 16 -1.63 -11.62 -6.80
CA GLU A 16 -1.42 -10.35 -6.12
C GLU A 16 -1.43 -10.49 -4.60
N ILE A 17 -2.29 -11.37 -4.05
CA ILE A 17 -2.25 -11.73 -2.63
C ILE A 17 -0.89 -12.35 -2.28
N GLU A 18 -0.42 -13.32 -3.08
CA GLU A 18 0.88 -13.95 -2.90
C GLU A 18 2.02 -12.93 -2.92
N ARG A 19 2.02 -11.99 -3.88
CA ARG A 19 3.01 -10.91 -3.95
C ARG A 19 2.97 -10.06 -2.68
N LEU A 20 1.79 -9.61 -2.25
CA LEU A 20 1.64 -8.78 -1.05
C LEU A 20 2.04 -9.50 0.25
N ILE A 21 1.86 -10.82 0.32
CA ILE A 21 2.39 -11.67 1.40
C ILE A 21 3.91 -11.73 1.31
N ARG A 22 4.45 -12.09 0.14
CA ARG A 22 5.91 -12.23 -0.10
C ARG A 22 6.65 -10.98 0.34
N ILE A 23 6.24 -9.81 -0.14
CA ILE A 23 6.93 -8.56 0.19
C ILE A 23 6.84 -8.25 1.69
N ASN A 24 5.72 -8.53 2.37
CA ASN A 24 5.55 -8.27 3.81
C ASN A 24 5.95 -9.44 4.71
N SER A 25 6.61 -10.47 4.18
CA SER A 25 7.05 -11.64 4.93
C SER A 25 8.58 -11.63 5.10
N ILE A 26 9.05 -12.24 6.18
CA ILE A 26 10.48 -12.45 6.39
C ILE A 26 10.86 -13.69 5.59
N GLN A 27 11.15 -13.52 4.30
CA GLN A 27 11.87 -14.57 3.59
C GLN A 27 13.31 -14.57 4.10
N ASP A 28 13.72 -15.68 4.73
CA ASP A 28 15.14 -15.94 4.89
C ASP A 28 15.69 -16.10 3.47
N VAL A 29 16.40 -15.07 3.00
CA VAL A 29 17.18 -15.20 1.77
C VAL A 29 18.26 -16.20 2.11
N GLU A 30 18.07 -17.44 1.70
CA GLU A 30 19.13 -18.44 1.62
C GLU A 30 19.92 -18.12 0.35
N PRO A 31 21.07 -17.45 0.45
CA PRO A 31 21.93 -17.24 -0.71
C PRO A 31 22.27 -18.59 -1.33
N ASP A 32 21.94 -18.74 -2.61
CA ASP A 32 22.37 -19.89 -3.37
C ASP A 32 23.91 -19.83 -3.54
N TYR A 33 24.58 -20.79 -2.92
CA TYR A 33 26.03 -20.85 -2.91
C TYR A 33 26.51 -21.88 -3.91
N GLN A 34 27.09 -21.40 -5.00
CA GLN A 34 27.83 -22.27 -5.90
C GLN A 34 29.18 -22.65 -5.29
N PHE A 35 29.23 -23.85 -4.70
CA PHE A 35 30.42 -24.39 -4.06
C PHE A 35 31.44 -24.99 -5.03
N HIS A 36 31.06 -25.16 -6.30
CA HIS A 36 31.86 -25.84 -7.33
C HIS A 36 32.05 -25.02 -8.59
N LYS A 37 33.10 -25.34 -9.36
CA LYS A 37 33.23 -24.90 -10.75
C LYS A 37 32.37 -25.81 -11.63
N ASP A 38 32.00 -25.31 -12.81
CA ASP A 38 31.28 -26.09 -13.82
C ASP A 38 32.04 -27.41 -14.10
N CYS A 39 31.30 -28.53 -14.18
CA CYS A 39 31.82 -29.89 -14.37
C CYS A 39 32.62 -30.49 -13.18
N CYS A 40 32.32 -30.10 -11.95
CA CYS A 40 32.92 -30.75 -10.77
C CYS A 40 32.27 -32.12 -10.50
N ILE A 41 33.06 -33.16 -10.29
CA ILE A 41 32.56 -34.52 -9.96
C ILE A 41 31.72 -34.54 -8.66
N ALA A 42 31.92 -33.56 -7.78
CA ALA A 42 31.20 -33.44 -6.51
C ALA A 42 30.13 -32.33 -6.53
N GLU A 43 29.54 -32.03 -7.68
CA GLU A 43 28.61 -30.90 -7.89
C GLU A 43 27.46 -30.84 -6.87
N ASP A 44 26.91 -32.01 -6.49
CA ASP A 44 25.81 -32.12 -5.51
C ASP A 44 26.24 -31.97 -4.05
N CYS A 45 27.55 -31.94 -3.78
CA CYS A 45 28.08 -31.81 -2.42
C CYS A 45 28.09 -30.34 -1.97
N THR A 46 27.73 -30.07 -0.73
CA THR A 46 27.85 -28.77 -0.06
C THR A 46 28.55 -28.95 1.29
N PRO A 47 29.10 -27.88 1.89
CA PRO A 47 29.70 -27.97 3.21
C PRO A 47 28.73 -28.36 4.33
N PHE A 48 27.42 -28.34 4.06
CA PHE A 48 26.36 -28.60 5.03
C PHE A 48 25.85 -30.03 4.96
N ASN A 49 25.77 -30.63 3.77
CA ASN A 49 25.37 -32.02 3.59
C ASN A 49 26.57 -32.98 3.75
N GLU A 50 27.73 -32.65 3.17
CA GLU A 50 28.91 -33.52 3.17
C GLU A 50 30.19 -32.74 3.55
N PRO A 51 30.37 -32.40 4.84
CA PRO A 51 31.46 -31.54 5.30
C PRO A 51 32.85 -32.07 4.96
N LYS A 52 33.01 -33.40 4.81
CA LYS A 52 34.28 -34.05 4.49
C LYS A 52 34.77 -33.72 3.08
N ALA A 53 33.89 -33.33 2.15
CA ALA A 53 34.25 -32.92 0.80
C ALA A 53 34.86 -31.50 0.74
N PHE A 54 34.89 -30.78 1.87
CA PHE A 54 35.32 -29.39 1.94
C PHE A 54 36.40 -29.14 2.99
N TYR A 55 37.26 -28.16 2.74
CA TYR A 55 38.10 -27.55 3.76
C TYR A 55 37.40 -26.33 4.34
N LYS A 56 37.19 -26.33 5.66
CA LYS A 56 36.80 -25.12 6.40
C LYS A 56 38.03 -24.22 6.52
N ARG A 57 38.05 -23.13 5.76
CA ARG A 57 39.17 -22.17 5.77
C ARG A 57 38.88 -21.08 6.82
N GLY A 58 39.84 -20.18 7.05
CA GLY A 58 39.63 -19.04 7.94
C GLY A 58 38.45 -18.17 7.50
N LYS A 59 38.10 -17.18 8.32
CA LYS A 59 37.08 -16.20 7.92
C LYS A 59 37.68 -15.18 6.93
N SER A 60 36.86 -14.65 6.02
CA SER A 60 37.26 -13.55 5.14
C SER A 60 37.49 -12.27 5.95
N THR A 61 38.06 -11.22 5.31
CA THR A 61 38.09 -9.85 5.86
C THR A 61 36.71 -9.37 6.31
N GLY A 62 35.66 -9.74 5.57
CA GLY A 62 34.26 -9.52 5.96
C GLY A 62 33.69 -10.41 7.08
N LYS A 63 34.46 -11.26 7.77
CA LYS A 63 33.99 -12.27 8.75
C LYS A 63 33.11 -13.42 8.20
N SER A 64 32.94 -13.56 6.88
CA SER A 64 32.27 -14.72 6.28
C SER A 64 33.10 -15.98 6.45
N GLN A 65 32.44 -17.12 6.63
CA GLN A 65 33.12 -18.40 6.72
C GLN A 65 33.53 -18.85 5.31
N ARG A 66 34.83 -18.98 5.05
CA ARG A 66 35.31 -19.45 3.75
C ARG A 66 35.34 -20.97 3.72
N TRP A 67 34.80 -21.55 2.67
CA TRP A 67 34.85 -22.97 2.37
C TRP A 67 35.60 -23.19 1.07
N GLN A 68 36.35 -24.29 0.98
CA GLN A 68 37.04 -24.67 -0.25
C GLN A 68 36.68 -26.11 -0.61
N CYS A 69 36.19 -26.35 -1.82
CA CYS A 69 35.96 -27.70 -2.33
C CYS A 69 37.30 -28.46 -2.44
N LYS A 70 37.35 -29.71 -1.97
CA LYS A 70 38.58 -30.53 -2.06
C LYS A 70 38.89 -30.98 -3.50
N THR A 71 37.86 -31.13 -4.34
CA THR A 71 37.99 -31.62 -5.72
C THR A 71 38.33 -30.48 -6.69
N CYS A 72 37.45 -29.49 -6.86
CA CYS A 72 37.65 -28.41 -7.83
C CYS A 72 38.43 -27.20 -7.28
N LYS A 73 38.80 -27.23 -5.99
CA LYS A 73 39.54 -26.18 -5.28
C LYS A 73 38.85 -24.80 -5.26
N LYS A 74 37.59 -24.66 -5.70
CA LYS A 74 36.82 -23.40 -5.65
C LYS A 74 36.64 -22.95 -4.20
N PHE A 75 36.79 -21.65 -3.98
CA PHE A 75 36.48 -21.01 -2.70
C PHE A 75 35.10 -20.37 -2.76
N THR A 76 34.31 -20.60 -1.72
CA THR A 76 32.98 -20.02 -1.56
C THR A 76 32.87 -19.42 -0.16
N ASN A 77 32.42 -18.17 -0.09
CA ASN A 77 32.28 -17.44 1.15
C ASN A 77 30.84 -17.54 1.63
N VAL A 78 30.62 -18.33 2.69
CA VAL A 78 29.32 -18.48 3.34
C VAL A 78 29.13 -17.34 4.32
N LEU A 79 28.08 -16.57 4.11
CA LEU A 79 27.69 -15.45 4.96
C LEU A 79 27.32 -15.99 6.35
N PRO A 80 27.63 -15.25 7.42
CA PRO A 80 27.25 -15.65 8.76
C PRO A 80 25.74 -15.68 8.92
N ASN A 81 25.27 -16.60 9.77
CA ASN A 81 23.85 -16.76 10.07
C ASN A 81 23.26 -15.53 10.80
N ARG A 82 21.91 -15.45 10.82
CA ARG A 82 21.11 -14.32 11.33
C ARG A 82 21.53 -13.80 12.71
N LYS A 83 21.97 -14.67 13.62
CA LYS A 83 22.50 -14.30 14.96
C LYS A 83 23.90 -13.65 14.92
N GLN A 84 24.73 -14.04 13.96
CA GLN A 84 26.08 -13.49 13.75
C GLN A 84 26.08 -12.28 12.80
N SER A 85 24.99 -12.09 12.06
CA SER A 85 24.81 -11.04 11.04
C SER A 85 24.51 -9.64 11.60
N ILE A 86 24.04 -9.54 12.85
CA ILE A 86 23.64 -8.25 13.48
C ILE A 86 24.80 -7.22 13.45
N THR A 87 26.05 -7.70 13.41
CA THR A 87 27.28 -6.88 13.33
C THR A 87 28.12 -7.15 12.07
N TYR A 88 27.59 -7.90 11.10
CA TYR A 88 28.32 -8.26 9.88
C TYR A 88 28.61 -7.00 9.07
N ASN A 89 29.90 -6.66 8.93
CA ASN A 89 30.44 -5.40 8.40
C ASN A 89 30.05 -4.09 9.14
N GLN A 90 29.24 -4.10 10.20
CA GLN A 90 29.01 -2.91 11.01
C GLN A 90 30.12 -2.72 12.04
N LYS A 91 31.16 -1.96 11.66
CA LYS A 91 32.20 -1.49 12.58
C LYS A 91 31.64 -0.53 13.66
N ARG A 92 30.48 0.09 13.36
CA ARG A 92 29.81 1.14 14.13
C ARG A 92 28.31 0.86 14.21
N SER A 93 27.84 0.47 15.39
CA SER A 93 26.43 0.10 15.61
C SER A 93 25.48 1.30 15.43
N ASP A 94 25.95 2.52 15.70
CA ASP A 94 25.20 3.76 15.63
C ASP A 94 24.75 4.17 14.22
N ILE A 95 25.47 3.74 13.18
CA ILE A 95 25.19 4.13 11.78
C ILE A 95 23.77 3.72 11.35
N LEU A 96 23.29 2.54 11.75
CA LEU A 96 21.99 2.05 11.31
C LEU A 96 20.82 2.84 11.92
N LEU A 97 20.96 3.20 13.20
CA LEU A 97 20.01 4.07 13.88
C LEU A 97 20.00 5.47 13.24
N TRP A 98 21.17 6.04 12.99
CA TRP A 98 21.29 7.34 12.33
C TRP A 98 20.72 7.31 10.92
N PHE A 99 21.04 6.27 10.13
CA PHE A 99 20.44 6.03 8.82
C PHE A 99 18.92 6.05 8.88
N THR A 100 18.32 5.30 9.82
CA THR A 100 16.85 5.23 9.97
C THR A 100 16.26 6.60 10.35
N LYS A 101 16.94 7.35 11.22
CA LYS A 101 16.52 8.72 11.57
C LYS A 101 16.57 9.65 10.36
N LEU A 102 17.64 9.60 9.56
CA LEU A 102 17.81 10.44 8.38
C LEU A 102 16.75 10.10 7.32
N LEU A 103 16.49 8.80 7.09
CA LEU A 103 15.44 8.31 6.21
C LEU A 103 14.06 8.87 6.60
N LEU A 104 13.74 8.89 7.90
CA LEU A 104 12.46 9.36 8.44
C LEU A 104 12.39 10.89 8.65
N SER A 105 13.42 11.62 8.25
CA SER A 105 13.54 13.08 8.42
C SER A 105 13.61 13.84 7.10
N ARG A 106 13.15 13.22 6.01
CA ARG A 106 13.13 13.81 4.65
C ARG A 106 14.51 14.21 4.13
N VAL A 107 15.57 13.54 4.60
CA VAL A 107 16.91 13.78 4.09
C VAL A 107 17.04 13.06 2.73
N PRO A 108 17.48 13.75 1.65
CA PRO A 108 17.71 13.09 0.36
C PRO A 108 18.74 11.96 0.45
N ILE A 109 18.68 11.01 -0.49
CA ILE A 109 19.58 9.85 -0.54
C ILE A 109 21.04 10.29 -0.59
N THR A 110 21.39 11.21 -1.51
CA THR A 110 22.76 11.72 -1.65
C THR A 110 23.27 12.36 -0.36
N ARG A 111 22.45 13.19 0.29
CA ARG A 111 22.82 13.84 1.55
C ARG A 111 22.97 12.84 2.70
N THR A 112 22.15 11.79 2.73
CA THR A 112 22.29 10.70 3.70
C THR A 112 23.61 9.94 3.50
N CYS A 113 24.01 9.72 2.25
CA CYS A 113 25.28 9.08 1.91
C CYS A 113 26.48 9.93 2.37
N GLU A 114 26.44 11.25 2.14
CA GLU A 114 27.46 12.19 2.59
C GLU A 114 27.58 12.22 4.12
N LEU A 115 26.45 12.38 4.84
CA LEU A 115 26.43 12.49 6.30
C LEU A 115 26.92 11.22 7.01
N LEU A 116 26.73 10.06 6.39
CA LEU A 116 27.12 8.77 6.95
C LEU A 116 28.44 8.25 6.37
N GLU A 117 29.04 8.97 5.40
CA GLU A 117 30.24 8.56 4.67
C GLU A 117 30.10 7.15 4.06
N ILE A 118 28.95 6.87 3.42
CA ILE A 118 28.66 5.58 2.77
C ILE A 118 28.39 5.72 1.28
N GLY A 119 28.62 4.65 0.52
CA GLY A 119 28.25 4.57 -0.89
C GLY A 119 26.75 4.35 -1.10
N ARG A 120 26.26 4.66 -2.32
CA ARG A 120 24.83 4.47 -2.70
C ARG A 120 24.36 3.01 -2.61
N GLY A 121 25.21 2.04 -2.96
CA GLY A 121 24.88 0.62 -2.79
C GLY A 121 24.59 0.28 -1.32
N THR A 122 25.48 0.73 -0.43
CA THR A 122 25.35 0.54 1.02
C THR A 122 24.12 1.24 1.59
N TYR A 123 23.66 2.35 1.01
CA TYR A 123 22.39 2.97 1.39
C TYR A 123 21.22 1.99 1.22
N TYR A 124 21.12 1.35 0.05
CA TYR A 124 20.05 0.40 -0.23
C TYR A 124 20.19 -0.90 0.57
N ASP A 125 21.41 -1.38 0.81
CA ASP A 125 21.65 -2.52 1.70
C ASP A 125 21.14 -2.23 3.12
N LYS A 126 21.39 -1.00 3.63
CA LYS A 126 20.88 -0.56 4.95
C LYS A 126 19.36 -0.40 4.94
N LEU A 127 18.78 0.14 3.86
CA LEU A 127 17.32 0.25 3.71
C LEU A 127 16.66 -1.13 3.82
N GLU A 128 17.17 -2.10 3.07
CA GLU A 128 16.67 -3.47 3.08
C GLU A 128 16.88 -4.14 4.44
N PHE A 129 18.00 -3.89 5.11
CA PHE A 129 18.23 -4.39 6.46
C PHE A 129 17.19 -3.85 7.46
N VAL A 130 16.99 -2.52 7.51
CA VAL A 130 16.02 -1.90 8.42
C VAL A 130 14.60 -2.36 8.09
N TYR A 131 14.28 -2.50 6.80
CA TYR A 131 13.02 -3.04 6.35
C TYR A 131 12.74 -4.43 6.93
N ARG A 132 13.69 -5.36 6.82
CA ARG A 132 13.58 -6.71 7.39
C ARG A 132 13.40 -6.65 8.92
N ARG A 133 14.14 -5.78 9.61
CA ARG A 133 13.97 -5.56 11.06
C ARG A 133 12.55 -5.10 11.42
N CYS A 134 11.97 -4.21 10.62
CA CYS A 134 10.59 -3.79 10.79
C CYS A 134 9.60 -4.94 10.56
N LEU A 135 9.78 -5.77 9.54
CA LEU A 135 8.91 -6.94 9.31
C LEU A 135 8.96 -7.92 10.49
N GLU A 136 10.16 -8.23 11.00
CA GLU A 136 10.33 -9.06 12.19
C GLU A 136 9.64 -8.47 13.42
N PHE A 137 9.75 -7.16 13.61
CA PHE A 137 9.08 -6.46 14.69
C PHE A 137 7.55 -6.55 14.56
N LEU A 138 7.02 -6.32 13.36
CA LEU A 138 5.58 -6.39 13.07
C LEU A 138 5.03 -7.81 13.24
N GLU A 139 5.77 -8.84 12.86
CA GLU A 139 5.37 -10.22 13.12
C GLU A 139 5.14 -10.46 14.63
N ARG A 140 6.06 -9.97 15.47
CA ARG A 140 5.99 -10.15 16.94
C ARG A 140 4.96 -9.24 17.62
N HIS A 141 4.83 -7.99 17.16
CA HIS A 141 4.08 -6.93 17.87
C HIS A 141 2.80 -6.44 17.17
N GLU A 142 2.52 -6.89 15.95
CA GLU A 142 1.27 -6.64 15.22
C GLU A 142 0.53 -7.96 14.96
N THR A 143 1.17 -8.89 14.24
CA THR A 143 0.48 -10.11 13.76
C THR A 143 0.04 -11.00 14.91
N LYS A 144 0.96 -11.37 15.81
CA LYS A 144 0.64 -12.24 16.96
C LYS A 144 -0.39 -11.63 17.92
N PRO A 145 -0.30 -10.33 18.31
CA PRO A 145 -1.34 -9.71 19.12
C PRO A 145 -2.70 -9.66 18.43
N LEU A 146 -2.77 -9.23 17.17
CA LEU A 146 -4.04 -9.09 16.44
C LEU A 146 -4.75 -10.44 16.24
N GLN A 147 -4.01 -11.53 16.04
CA GLN A 147 -4.59 -12.88 15.95
C GLN A 147 -5.37 -13.28 17.20
N ASN A 148 -5.00 -12.76 18.37
CA ASN A 148 -5.62 -13.06 19.67
C ASN A 148 -6.60 -11.97 20.14
N MET A 149 -6.74 -10.88 19.39
CA MET A 149 -7.70 -9.82 19.68
C MET A 149 -8.96 -10.00 18.84
N GLN A 150 -10.09 -9.64 19.43
CA GLN A 150 -11.37 -9.54 18.73
C GLN A 150 -11.96 -8.16 18.99
N PHE A 151 -12.39 -7.51 17.92
CA PHE A 151 -13.05 -6.22 17.97
C PHE A 151 -14.55 -6.43 17.83
N LYS A 152 -15.34 -5.70 18.64
CA LYS A 152 -16.78 -5.63 18.43
C LYS A 152 -17.08 -4.94 17.09
N GLU A 153 -16.51 -3.75 16.92
CA GLU A 153 -16.63 -2.93 15.72
C GLU A 153 -15.24 -2.38 15.35
N ILE A 154 -14.95 -2.29 14.06
CA ILE A 154 -13.77 -1.58 13.56
C ILE A 154 -14.12 -0.58 12.46
N TRP A 155 -13.50 0.59 12.51
CA TRP A 155 -13.67 1.65 11.51
C TRP A 155 -12.42 1.76 10.65
N LEU A 156 -12.52 1.36 9.40
CA LEU A 156 -11.42 1.41 8.44
C LEU A 156 -11.61 2.58 7.48
N ASN A 157 -10.59 3.43 7.42
CA ASN A 157 -10.49 4.47 6.41
C ASN A 157 -9.43 4.04 5.39
N THR A 158 -9.81 4.04 4.11
CA THR A 158 -8.93 3.61 3.00
C THR A 158 -8.85 4.68 1.93
N ASP A 159 -7.62 4.98 1.50
CA ASP A 159 -7.33 5.99 0.48
C ASP A 159 -6.18 5.51 -0.44
N LYS A 160 -6.09 6.11 -1.62
CA LYS A 160 -5.02 5.88 -2.61
C LYS A 160 -4.16 7.11 -2.77
N MET A 161 -2.86 6.92 -2.56
CA MET A 161 -1.86 7.95 -2.87
C MET A 161 -1.16 7.61 -4.18
N THR A 162 -1.18 8.54 -5.14
CA THR A 162 -0.31 8.46 -6.32
C THR A 162 1.02 9.18 -6.06
N TYR A 163 2.11 8.54 -6.47
CA TYR A 163 3.44 9.16 -6.57
C TYR A 163 4.05 8.82 -7.93
N PHE A 164 5.13 9.49 -8.32
CA PHE A 164 5.73 9.35 -9.65
C PHE A 164 7.09 8.69 -9.54
N LEU A 165 7.32 7.67 -10.37
CA LEU A 165 8.64 7.07 -10.55
C LEU A 165 9.35 7.71 -11.74
N ASN A 166 10.68 7.77 -11.66
CA ASN A 166 11.51 8.05 -12.82
C ASN A 166 11.67 6.77 -13.64
N ASN A 167 11.26 6.80 -14.90
CA ASN A 167 11.38 5.66 -15.79
C ASN A 167 12.77 5.64 -16.43
N VAL A 168 13.64 4.74 -15.96
CA VAL A 168 15.05 4.71 -16.34
C VAL A 168 15.34 3.55 -17.29
N ARG A 169 16.10 3.81 -18.35
CA ARG A 169 16.55 2.79 -19.31
C ARG A 169 17.63 1.89 -18.72
N LYS A 170 17.65 0.62 -19.13
CA LYS A 170 18.75 -0.30 -18.82
C LYS A 170 20.05 0.20 -19.46
N LYS A 171 21.17 -0.08 -18.81
CA LYS A 171 22.50 0.31 -19.32
C LYS A 171 22.72 -0.28 -20.72
N GLY A 172 23.12 0.55 -21.67
CA GLY A 172 23.34 0.14 -23.07
C GLY A 172 22.10 0.23 -23.97
N MET A 173 20.92 0.58 -23.43
CA MET A 173 19.68 0.73 -24.21
C MET A 173 19.35 2.21 -24.53
N GLY A 174 20.35 3.09 -24.45
CA GLY A 174 20.25 4.49 -24.87
C GLY A 174 20.51 4.60 -26.38
N GLY A 175 19.64 5.30 -27.10
CA GLY A 175 19.77 5.51 -28.54
C GLY A 175 18.86 6.64 -29.01
N SER A 176 19.37 7.47 -29.92
CA SER A 176 18.82 8.75 -30.37
C SER A 176 17.53 8.66 -31.21
N GLN A 177 17.02 7.45 -31.47
CA GLN A 177 15.90 7.24 -32.41
C GLN A 177 14.51 7.36 -31.78
N TYR A 178 14.38 7.53 -30.46
CA TYR A 178 13.08 7.53 -29.77
C TYR A 178 13.00 8.48 -28.56
N ASP A 179 13.80 9.56 -28.55
CA ASP A 179 13.81 10.53 -27.44
C ASP A 179 12.47 11.29 -27.31
N ASP A 180 11.66 11.35 -28.38
CA ASP A 180 10.38 12.08 -28.42
C ASP A 180 9.18 11.30 -27.83
N LEU A 181 9.33 10.01 -27.50
CA LEU A 181 8.26 9.13 -26.98
C LEU A 181 8.48 8.69 -25.52
N GLU A 182 9.38 9.36 -24.80
CA GLU A 182 9.71 8.96 -23.43
C GLU A 182 8.54 9.20 -22.46
N GLU A 183 7.90 8.12 -21.99
CA GLU A 183 7.14 8.13 -20.73
C GLU A 183 8.15 8.34 -19.57
N SER A 184 8.58 9.59 -19.39
CA SER A 184 9.57 9.98 -18.37
C SER A 184 9.04 9.77 -16.94
N GLN A 185 7.70 9.72 -16.78
CA GLN A 185 7.01 9.70 -15.51
C GLN A 185 6.06 8.50 -15.43
N PHE A 186 6.20 7.71 -14.36
CA PHE A 186 5.39 6.51 -14.14
C PHE A 186 4.50 6.71 -12.89
N PRO A 187 3.23 7.15 -13.04
CA PRO A 187 2.31 7.33 -11.91
C PRO A 187 2.02 5.97 -11.27
N THR A 188 2.33 5.85 -9.99
CA THR A 188 2.25 4.59 -9.23
C THR A 188 1.39 4.82 -8.00
N ASN A 189 0.46 3.90 -7.75
CA ASN A 189 -0.48 4.01 -6.65
C ASN A 189 0.00 3.24 -5.41
N VAL A 190 -0.31 3.79 -4.24
CA VAL A 190 -0.15 3.16 -2.93
C VAL A 190 -1.53 3.10 -2.28
N VAL A 191 -1.98 1.90 -1.94
CA VAL A 191 -3.24 1.68 -1.21
C VAL A 191 -2.94 1.69 0.27
N ILE A 192 -3.65 2.52 1.04
CA ILE A 192 -3.40 2.73 2.47
C ILE A 192 -4.72 2.51 3.22
N THR A 193 -4.70 1.67 4.26
CA THR A 193 -5.84 1.51 5.17
C THR A 193 -5.40 1.71 6.61
N ALA A 194 -6.17 2.52 7.34
CA ALA A 194 -5.95 2.82 8.75
C ALA A 194 -7.24 2.72 9.57
N ASP A 195 -7.12 2.37 10.84
CA ASP A 195 -8.20 2.52 11.81
C ASP A 195 -8.50 4.01 12.03
N LEU A 196 -9.79 4.36 12.00
CA LEU A 196 -10.23 5.75 12.03
C LEU A 196 -9.91 6.46 13.35
N PHE A 197 -10.04 5.76 14.47
CA PHE A 197 -9.97 6.36 15.81
C PHE A 197 -8.55 6.34 16.39
N SER A 198 -7.91 5.18 16.37
CA SER A 198 -6.53 5.00 16.81
C SER A 198 -5.50 5.53 15.81
N ARG A 199 -5.92 5.76 14.56
CA ARG A 199 -5.06 6.07 13.40
C ARG A 199 -4.08 4.97 13.06
N TYR A 200 -4.25 3.75 13.59
CA TYR A 200 -3.34 2.66 13.33
C TYR A 200 -3.34 2.27 11.86
N VAL A 201 -2.18 2.30 11.19
CA VAL A 201 -2.09 1.96 9.77
C VAL A 201 -1.83 0.46 9.62
N PHE A 202 -2.83 -0.29 9.19
CA PHE A 202 -2.73 -1.73 8.99
C PHE A 202 -1.85 -2.08 7.80
N ARG A 203 -2.02 -1.40 6.67
CA ARG A 203 -1.30 -1.71 5.44
C ARG A 203 -1.05 -0.47 4.59
N SER A 204 0.05 -0.50 3.85
CA SER A 204 0.43 0.49 2.83
C SER A 204 1.14 -0.23 1.69
N ASP A 205 0.42 -0.53 0.60
CA ASP A 205 0.89 -1.44 -0.45
C ASP A 205 1.03 -0.72 -1.80
N VAL A 206 2.21 -0.82 -2.41
CA VAL A 206 2.51 -0.27 -3.74
C VAL A 206 1.95 -1.19 -4.83
N ALA A 207 1.25 -0.61 -5.80
CA ALA A 207 0.68 -1.30 -6.97
C ALA A 207 1.72 -1.49 -8.10
N PHE A 208 2.79 -2.21 -7.78
CA PHE A 208 3.89 -2.51 -8.71
C PHE A 208 4.57 -3.83 -8.33
N ASP A 209 4.82 -4.69 -9.31
CA ASP A 209 5.55 -5.95 -9.15
C ASP A 209 6.95 -5.79 -9.71
N TRP A 210 7.98 -5.79 -8.86
CA TRP A 210 9.38 -5.65 -9.29
C TRP A 210 10.09 -6.98 -9.54
N ASP A 211 9.42 -8.11 -9.27
CA ASP A 211 10.00 -9.44 -9.47
C ASP A 211 9.57 -10.05 -10.82
N ILE A 212 8.44 -9.60 -11.38
CA ILE A 212 7.96 -10.10 -12.67
C ILE A 212 8.79 -9.58 -13.85
N SER A 213 9.08 -10.47 -14.80
CA SER A 213 9.71 -10.12 -16.07
C SER A 213 8.77 -10.36 -17.25
N LEU A 214 9.01 -9.64 -18.35
CA LEU A 214 8.30 -9.87 -19.63
C LEU A 214 8.60 -11.26 -20.20
N ARG A 215 9.74 -11.86 -19.85
CA ARG A 215 10.09 -13.23 -20.25
C ARG A 215 9.17 -14.25 -19.58
N ASP A 216 8.83 -14.05 -18.31
CA ASP A 216 7.92 -14.95 -17.60
C ASP A 216 6.53 -14.91 -18.24
N ILE A 217 6.06 -13.72 -18.61
CA ILE A 217 4.79 -13.54 -19.32
C ILE A 217 4.83 -14.20 -20.71
N ALA A 218 5.94 -14.08 -21.46
CA ALA A 218 6.09 -14.74 -22.75
C ALA A 218 6.02 -16.28 -22.63
N LEU A 219 6.72 -16.84 -21.64
CA LEU A 219 6.69 -18.28 -21.38
C LEU A 219 5.27 -18.74 -20.99
N ASP A 220 4.62 -18.04 -20.06
CA ASP A 220 3.24 -18.35 -19.65
C ASP A 220 2.27 -18.23 -20.82
N THR A 221 2.43 -17.22 -21.69
CA THR A 221 1.56 -17.05 -22.87
C THR A 221 1.64 -18.25 -23.81
N VAL A 222 2.85 -18.74 -24.09
CA VAL A 222 3.04 -19.92 -24.96
C VAL A 222 2.46 -21.19 -24.31
N LEU A 223 2.66 -21.38 -23.01
CA LEU A 223 2.24 -22.57 -22.26
C LEU A 223 0.73 -22.61 -22.01
N LEU A 224 0.13 -21.47 -21.66
CA LEU A 224 -1.27 -21.36 -21.23
C LEU A 224 -2.20 -20.82 -22.33
N LYS A 225 -1.66 -20.39 -23.47
CA LYS A 225 -2.40 -19.80 -24.60
C LYS A 225 -3.20 -18.56 -24.20
N GLU A 226 -2.58 -17.70 -23.38
CA GLU A 226 -3.25 -16.57 -22.76
C GLU A 226 -3.69 -15.48 -23.75
N ASP A 227 -3.04 -15.40 -24.90
CA ASP A 227 -3.34 -14.48 -26.00
C ASP A 227 -4.73 -14.68 -26.62
N HIS A 228 -5.32 -15.87 -26.47
CA HIS A 228 -6.67 -16.20 -26.96
C HIS A 228 -7.73 -16.26 -25.85
N LEU A 229 -7.37 -15.90 -24.61
CA LEU A 229 -8.27 -15.92 -23.47
C LEU A 229 -8.89 -14.54 -23.22
N ASN A 230 -10.12 -14.56 -22.68
CA ASN A 230 -10.69 -13.36 -22.08
C ASN A 230 -9.84 -12.89 -20.88
N GLU A 231 -9.82 -11.59 -20.62
CA GLU A 231 -8.97 -10.99 -19.58
C GLU A 231 -9.18 -11.61 -18.20
N PHE A 232 -10.41 -11.96 -17.83
CA PHE A 232 -10.73 -12.60 -16.55
C PHE A 232 -10.22 -14.04 -16.41
N ALA A 233 -9.74 -14.66 -17.48
CA ALA A 233 -9.18 -16.01 -17.46
C ALA A 233 -7.63 -16.02 -17.48
N LYS A 234 -6.98 -14.88 -17.75
CA LYS A 234 -5.52 -14.78 -17.81
C LYS A 234 -4.89 -14.79 -16.41
N LYS A 235 -3.73 -15.43 -16.28
CA LYS A 235 -2.87 -15.43 -15.08
C LYS A 235 -2.35 -14.03 -14.77
N HIS A 236 -2.01 -13.25 -15.79
CA HIS A 236 -1.41 -11.91 -15.66
C HIS A 236 -2.37 -10.74 -15.93
N ALA A 237 -3.68 -10.97 -15.90
CA ALA A 237 -4.72 -9.92 -15.99
C ALA A 237 -4.55 -8.74 -15.02
N ARG A 238 -3.84 -8.93 -13.90
CA ARG A 238 -3.46 -7.85 -12.97
C ARG A 238 -2.51 -6.81 -13.59
N ILE A 239 -1.94 -7.06 -14.76
CA ILE A 239 -1.00 -6.18 -15.48
C ILE A 239 -1.66 -5.78 -16.81
N PRO A 240 -2.53 -4.76 -16.86
CA PRO A 240 -3.43 -4.54 -17.99
C PRO A 240 -2.71 -4.28 -19.32
N LYS A 241 -1.58 -3.59 -19.29
CA LYS A 241 -0.79 -3.28 -20.50
C LYS A 241 -0.04 -4.51 -21.05
N TYR A 242 0.18 -5.53 -20.22
CA TYR A 242 1.08 -6.65 -20.49
C TYR A 242 0.52 -7.95 -19.91
N SER A 243 -0.79 -8.20 -20.07
CA SER A 243 -1.45 -9.36 -19.47
C SER A 243 -1.14 -10.68 -20.19
N HIS A 244 -0.52 -10.58 -21.35
CA HIS A 244 0.01 -11.66 -22.18
C HIS A 244 1.10 -11.07 -23.09
N TYR A 245 1.86 -11.93 -23.75
CA TYR A 245 2.84 -11.55 -24.76
C TYR A 245 2.22 -11.70 -26.16
N PRO A 246 2.26 -10.68 -27.04
CA PRO A 246 1.67 -10.76 -28.38
C PRO A 246 2.24 -11.92 -29.18
N MET A 247 1.36 -12.68 -29.81
CA MET A 247 1.69 -13.78 -30.71
C MET A 247 1.25 -13.43 -32.12
N PRO A 248 1.97 -13.89 -33.17
CA PRO A 248 1.55 -13.65 -34.54
C PRO A 248 0.13 -14.18 -34.78
N PRO A 249 -0.76 -13.38 -35.41
CA PRO A 249 -2.16 -13.77 -35.59
C PRO A 249 -2.27 -15.01 -36.49
N SER A 250 -3.12 -15.93 -36.10
CA SER A 250 -3.50 -17.12 -36.86
C SER A 250 -4.65 -16.81 -37.84
N LYS A 251 -5.03 -17.81 -38.64
CA LYS A 251 -6.16 -17.67 -39.60
C LYS A 251 -7.51 -17.44 -38.94
N ASN A 252 -7.65 -17.78 -37.65
CA ASN A 252 -8.91 -17.67 -36.92
C ASN A 252 -9.01 -16.37 -36.12
N ASP A 253 -7.93 -15.57 -36.08
CA ASP A 253 -7.88 -14.35 -35.30
C ASP A 253 -8.43 -13.16 -36.08
N THR A 254 -9.12 -12.27 -35.36
CA THR A 254 -9.62 -11.01 -35.91
C THR A 254 -8.54 -9.91 -35.88
N GLN A 255 -7.45 -10.13 -35.16
CA GLN A 255 -6.34 -9.17 -35.04
C GLN A 255 -5.55 -9.12 -36.35
N THR A 256 -5.30 -7.91 -36.84
CA THR A 256 -4.45 -7.67 -38.01
C THR A 256 -2.98 -7.75 -37.66
N TYR A 257 -2.12 -8.03 -38.65
CA TYR A 257 -0.67 -8.04 -38.44
C TYR A 257 -0.13 -6.68 -37.96
N VAL A 258 -0.76 -5.57 -38.37
CA VAL A 258 -0.38 -4.21 -37.96
C VAL A 258 -0.70 -3.98 -36.47
N GLU A 259 -1.87 -4.44 -36.00
CA GLU A 259 -2.24 -4.36 -34.58
C GLU A 259 -1.30 -5.22 -33.72
N TYR A 260 -1.02 -6.44 -34.15
CA TYR A 260 -0.03 -7.32 -33.51
C TYR A 260 1.34 -6.64 -33.38
N GLN A 261 1.84 -6.05 -34.48
CA GLN A 261 3.14 -5.38 -34.47
C GLN A 261 3.14 -4.18 -33.51
N ALA A 262 2.06 -3.40 -33.49
CA ALA A 262 1.93 -2.27 -32.57
C ALA A 262 1.89 -2.69 -31.09
N GLU A 263 1.34 -3.87 -30.77
CA GLU A 263 1.38 -4.44 -29.42
C GLU A 263 2.78 -4.96 -29.06
N LEU A 264 3.44 -5.65 -29.99
CA LEU A 264 4.80 -6.14 -29.81
C LEU A 264 5.78 -4.98 -29.57
N ASP A 265 5.69 -3.92 -30.37
CA ASP A 265 6.53 -2.71 -30.25
C ASP A 265 6.41 -2.09 -28.85
N LYS A 266 5.21 -2.07 -28.24
CA LYS A 266 5.01 -1.57 -26.86
C LYS A 266 5.74 -2.44 -25.83
N ILE A 267 5.76 -3.75 -26.02
CA ILE A 267 6.48 -4.68 -25.13
C ILE A 267 7.98 -4.54 -25.30
N GLU A 268 8.46 -4.50 -26.55
CA GLU A 268 9.87 -4.32 -26.85
C GLU A 268 10.39 -2.98 -26.33
N HIS A 269 9.59 -1.92 -26.46
CA HIS A 269 9.89 -0.63 -25.86
C HIS A 269 9.98 -0.75 -24.33
N ARG A 270 9.01 -1.40 -23.68
CA ARG A 270 9.05 -1.61 -22.22
C ARG A 270 10.27 -2.41 -21.78
N ALA A 271 10.73 -3.39 -22.55
CA ALA A 271 11.87 -4.23 -22.23
C ALA A 271 13.20 -3.44 -22.13
N LYS A 272 13.28 -2.26 -22.75
CA LYS A 272 14.44 -1.34 -22.70
C LYS A 272 14.60 -0.63 -21.35
N TYR A 273 13.56 -0.61 -20.51
CA TYR A 273 13.54 0.04 -19.20
C TYR A 273 13.79 -0.96 -18.05
N ILE A 274 14.10 -0.45 -16.85
CA ILE A 274 14.28 -1.26 -15.63
C ILE A 274 13.11 -2.23 -15.45
N ASP A 275 13.38 -3.44 -14.96
CA ASP A 275 12.40 -4.51 -14.81
C ASP A 275 11.26 -4.20 -13.83
N GLY A 276 10.23 -5.05 -13.87
CA GLY A 276 9.01 -4.94 -13.08
C GLY A 276 7.88 -4.19 -13.79
N LEU A 277 6.63 -4.41 -13.38
CA LEU A 277 5.45 -3.92 -14.09
C LEU A 277 4.42 -3.33 -13.13
N HIS A 278 3.66 -2.34 -13.61
CA HIS A 278 2.53 -1.82 -12.86
C HIS A 278 1.45 -2.87 -12.71
N ILE A 279 0.85 -2.87 -11.53
CA ILE A 279 -0.31 -3.67 -11.23
C ILE A 279 -1.52 -2.75 -11.26
N ASN A 280 -2.61 -3.23 -11.86
CA ASN A 280 -3.89 -2.56 -11.77
C ASN A 280 -4.27 -2.40 -10.30
N SER A 281 -4.48 -1.15 -9.90
CA SER A 281 -4.70 -0.81 -8.50
C SER A 281 -5.95 -1.47 -7.91
N THR A 282 -6.92 -1.92 -8.71
CA THR A 282 -8.07 -2.71 -8.24
C THR A 282 -7.63 -4.07 -7.72
N TYR A 283 -6.74 -4.79 -8.41
CA TYR A 283 -6.22 -6.07 -7.93
C TYR A 283 -5.42 -5.89 -6.64
N THR A 284 -4.56 -4.86 -6.57
CA THR A 284 -3.83 -4.52 -5.34
C THR A 284 -4.78 -4.19 -4.20
N THR A 285 -5.87 -3.44 -4.45
CA THR A 285 -6.87 -3.13 -3.41
C THR A 285 -7.65 -4.37 -2.95
N ILE A 286 -8.01 -5.29 -3.84
CA ILE A 286 -8.65 -6.56 -3.46
C ILE A 286 -7.72 -7.35 -2.53
N ALA A 287 -6.46 -7.55 -2.93
CA ALA A 287 -5.49 -8.28 -2.14
C ALA A 287 -5.21 -7.58 -0.79
N HIS A 288 -5.12 -6.26 -0.80
CA HIS A 288 -4.94 -5.42 0.39
C HIS A 288 -6.06 -5.62 1.41
N TYR A 289 -7.32 -5.52 0.98
CA TYR A 289 -8.48 -5.75 1.85
C TYR A 289 -8.57 -7.20 2.30
N TRP A 290 -8.29 -8.16 1.41
CA TRP A 290 -8.31 -9.57 1.76
C TRP A 290 -7.34 -9.86 2.91
N LEU A 291 -6.12 -9.31 2.84
CA LEU A 291 -5.11 -9.45 3.89
C LEU A 291 -5.50 -8.74 5.20
N ILE A 292 -6.18 -7.60 5.13
CA ILE A 292 -6.72 -6.94 6.33
C ILE A 292 -7.79 -7.81 6.98
N LYS A 293 -8.68 -8.39 6.18
CA LYS A 293 -9.74 -9.29 6.66
C LYS A 293 -9.17 -10.54 7.34
N GLN A 294 -8.03 -11.05 6.87
CA GLN A 294 -7.32 -12.14 7.55
C GLN A 294 -6.62 -11.69 8.85
N LEU A 295 -6.12 -10.46 8.88
CA LEU A 295 -5.36 -9.93 10.02
C LEU A 295 -6.26 -9.52 11.19
N VAL A 296 -7.42 -8.93 10.91
CA VAL A 296 -8.31 -8.35 11.91
C VAL A 296 -9.58 -9.19 12.09
N LYS A 297 -9.86 -9.58 13.33
CA LYS A 297 -11.11 -10.24 13.71
C LYS A 297 -12.08 -9.21 14.28
N ALA A 298 -13.07 -8.81 13.49
CA ALA A 298 -14.12 -7.90 13.93
C ALA A 298 -15.51 -8.49 13.62
N SER A 299 -16.46 -8.24 14.51
CA SER A 299 -17.86 -8.64 14.31
C SER A 299 -18.56 -7.69 13.35
N GLU A 300 -18.33 -6.39 13.54
CA GLU A 300 -18.89 -5.32 12.71
C GLU A 300 -17.80 -4.48 12.04
N TRP A 301 -18.05 -4.07 10.81
CA TRP A 301 -17.10 -3.30 9.99
C TRP A 301 -17.75 -2.00 9.51
N ARG A 302 -16.99 -0.91 9.57
CA ARG A 302 -17.37 0.39 9.01
C ARG A 302 -16.25 0.86 8.12
N PHE A 303 -16.56 1.14 6.86
CA PHE A 303 -15.59 1.57 5.87
C PHE A 303 -15.84 3.02 5.49
N VAL A 304 -14.78 3.81 5.40
CA VAL A 304 -14.82 5.19 4.92
C VAL A 304 -13.81 5.36 3.78
N THR A 305 -14.29 5.66 2.58
CA THR A 305 -13.42 5.90 1.41
C THR A 305 -13.83 7.15 0.62
N ASP A 306 -12.96 7.55 -0.31
CA ASP A 306 -13.35 8.43 -1.42
C ASP A 306 -14.29 7.69 -2.40
N LYS A 307 -15.02 8.42 -3.26
CA LYS A 307 -15.84 7.85 -4.35
C LYS A 307 -14.94 7.38 -5.49
N ASP A 308 -14.24 6.26 -5.24
CA ASP A 308 -13.33 5.60 -6.19
C ASP A 308 -13.84 4.20 -6.52
N ASN A 309 -14.06 3.93 -7.81
CA ASN A 309 -14.63 2.66 -8.28
C ASN A 309 -13.79 1.45 -7.90
N SER A 310 -12.46 1.59 -7.86
CA SER A 310 -11.58 0.49 -7.54
C SER A 310 -11.60 0.15 -6.04
N LEU A 311 -11.70 1.16 -5.16
CA LEU A 311 -11.94 0.95 -3.72
C LEU A 311 -13.27 0.26 -3.47
N MET A 312 -14.34 0.81 -4.05
CA MET A 312 -15.70 0.27 -3.91
C MET A 312 -15.81 -1.16 -4.43
N THR A 313 -15.36 -1.42 -5.67
CA THR A 313 -15.40 -2.77 -6.28
C THR A 313 -14.63 -3.78 -5.44
N SER A 314 -13.47 -3.40 -4.92
CA SER A 314 -12.65 -4.29 -4.10
C SER A 314 -13.31 -4.60 -2.76
N LEU A 315 -13.86 -3.58 -2.11
CA LEU A 315 -14.56 -3.70 -0.84
C LEU A 315 -15.74 -4.67 -0.95
N TYR A 316 -16.62 -4.45 -1.94
CA TYR A 316 -17.81 -5.27 -2.13
C TYR A 316 -17.52 -6.72 -2.46
N ARG A 317 -16.38 -7.01 -3.09
CA ARG A 317 -15.96 -8.39 -3.38
C ARG A 317 -15.41 -9.08 -2.14
N VAL A 318 -14.56 -8.39 -1.37
CA VAL A 318 -13.89 -8.99 -0.20
C VAL A 318 -14.84 -9.12 1.00
N PHE A 319 -15.72 -8.15 1.20
CA PHE A 319 -16.66 -8.10 2.33
C PHE A 319 -18.12 -8.37 1.90
N ALA A 320 -18.31 -9.07 0.77
CA ALA A 320 -19.63 -9.39 0.22
C ALA A 320 -20.55 -10.06 1.26
N LYS A 321 -19.98 -10.97 2.07
CA LYS A 321 -20.72 -11.71 3.11
C LYS A 321 -21.20 -10.76 4.20
N GLU A 322 -20.30 -9.98 4.77
CA GLU A 322 -20.58 -9.08 5.90
C GLU A 322 -21.56 -7.98 5.49
N ILE A 323 -21.45 -7.46 4.27
CA ILE A 323 -22.39 -6.45 3.74
C ILE A 323 -23.79 -7.05 3.57
N ARG A 324 -23.89 -8.28 3.05
CA ARG A 324 -25.16 -9.00 2.92
C ARG A 324 -25.82 -9.32 4.26
N LEU A 325 -25.03 -9.55 5.30
CA LEU A 325 -25.50 -9.83 6.65
C LEU A 325 -25.78 -8.55 7.46
N SER A 326 -25.57 -7.37 6.88
CA SER A 326 -25.65 -6.06 7.56
C SER A 326 -24.63 -5.89 8.70
N ASP A 327 -23.55 -6.66 8.69
CA ASP A 327 -22.43 -6.52 9.63
C ASP A 327 -21.40 -5.48 9.14
N ALA A 328 -21.45 -5.11 7.85
CA ALA A 328 -20.53 -4.16 7.25
C ALA A 328 -21.26 -3.01 6.52
N HIS A 329 -20.83 -1.77 6.79
CA HIS A 329 -21.35 -0.57 6.11
C HIS A 329 -20.25 0.28 5.50
N HIS A 330 -20.54 0.87 4.35
CA HIS A 330 -19.60 1.66 3.56
C HIS A 330 -20.10 3.09 3.34
N PHE A 331 -19.35 4.02 3.89
CA PHE A 331 -19.57 5.46 3.80
C PHE A 331 -18.58 6.12 2.85
N LEU A 332 -19.07 7.04 2.04
CA LEU A 332 -18.26 7.94 1.23
C LEU A 332 -18.04 9.24 2.02
N CYS A 333 -16.82 9.76 2.03
CA CYS A 333 -16.49 11.04 2.63
C CYS A 333 -15.88 11.96 1.56
N GLN A 334 -16.67 12.90 1.05
CA GLN A 334 -16.28 13.77 -0.05
C GLN A 334 -16.00 15.19 0.43
N THR A 335 -14.98 15.81 -0.15
CA THR A 335 -14.64 17.21 0.08
C THR A 335 -14.29 17.87 -1.24
N ASP A 336 -14.61 19.15 -1.39
CA ASP A 336 -14.21 19.91 -2.56
C ASP A 336 -12.69 20.17 -2.52
N LYS A 337 -11.95 19.50 -3.42
CA LYS A 337 -10.49 19.57 -3.51
C LYS A 337 -9.99 20.84 -4.22
N THR A 338 -10.88 21.66 -4.77
CA THR A 338 -10.53 22.90 -5.49
C THR A 338 -10.41 24.12 -4.57
N LYS A 339 -10.94 24.03 -3.34
CA LYS A 339 -10.97 25.13 -2.38
C LYS A 339 -9.58 25.54 -1.89
N SER A 340 -9.39 26.85 -1.77
CA SER A 340 -8.24 27.41 -1.05
C SER A 340 -8.38 27.21 0.46
N ARG A 341 -7.24 27.25 1.18
CA ARG A 341 -7.25 27.19 2.65
C ARG A 341 -8.03 28.33 3.31
N LYS A 342 -8.12 29.49 2.65
CA LYS A 342 -8.88 30.64 3.16
C LYS A 342 -10.38 30.36 3.09
N GLN A 343 -10.88 29.94 1.93
CA GLN A 343 -12.28 29.56 1.72
C GLN A 343 -12.69 28.42 2.67
N ALA A 344 -11.88 27.38 2.80
CA ALA A 344 -12.15 26.27 3.72
C ALA A 344 -12.28 26.74 5.19
N ARG A 345 -11.48 27.72 5.60
CA ARG A 345 -11.55 28.29 6.94
C ARG A 345 -12.80 29.16 7.14
N GLU A 346 -13.19 29.94 6.12
CA GLU A 346 -14.41 30.74 6.14
C GLU A 346 -15.65 29.84 6.29
N GLU A 347 -15.74 28.78 5.48
CA GLU A 347 -16.80 27.76 5.59
C GLU A 347 -16.81 27.08 6.96
N PHE A 348 -15.64 26.76 7.53
CA PHE A 348 -15.56 26.19 8.88
C PHE A 348 -16.16 27.11 9.95
N VAL A 349 -15.91 28.43 9.85
CA VAL A 349 -16.49 29.40 10.78
C VAL A 349 -18.00 29.50 10.55
N GLN A 350 -18.42 29.60 9.28
CA GLN A 350 -19.82 29.70 8.89
C GLN A 350 -20.64 28.49 9.38
N ALA A 351 -20.18 27.27 9.10
CA ALA A 351 -20.85 26.03 9.51
C ALA A 351 -21.06 25.95 11.02
N ARG A 352 -20.12 26.47 11.82
CA ARG A 352 -20.25 26.52 13.28
C ARG A 352 -21.34 27.48 13.73
N VAL A 353 -21.42 28.66 13.10
CA VAL A 353 -22.46 29.66 13.39
C VAL A 353 -23.82 29.10 12.98
N ASP A 354 -23.92 28.52 11.78
CA ASP A 354 -25.17 27.94 11.25
C ASP A 354 -25.68 26.80 12.13
N LEU A 355 -24.80 25.93 12.61
CA LEU A 355 -25.19 24.83 13.49
C LEU A 355 -25.68 25.32 14.86
N ILE A 356 -25.06 26.37 15.41
CA ILE A 356 -25.50 26.98 16.68
C ILE A 356 -26.86 27.68 16.48
N ASN A 357 -27.01 28.47 15.42
CA ASN A 357 -28.27 29.15 15.10
C ASN A 357 -29.40 28.15 14.87
N TRP A 358 -29.13 27.07 14.14
CA TRP A 358 -30.07 25.96 13.99
C TRP A 358 -30.46 25.37 15.34
N GLY A 359 -29.49 25.10 16.22
CA GLY A 359 -29.76 24.56 17.56
C GLY A 359 -30.66 25.46 18.40
N ILE A 360 -30.44 26.78 18.36
CA ILE A 360 -31.26 27.78 19.06
C ILE A 360 -32.68 27.81 18.48
N ASN A 361 -32.82 27.84 17.16
CA ASN A 361 -34.12 27.87 16.49
C ASN A 361 -34.94 26.60 16.70
N SER A 362 -34.27 25.45 16.81
CA SER A 362 -34.90 24.15 17.13
C SER A 362 -35.17 23.96 18.64
N GLY A 363 -34.80 24.91 19.49
CA GLY A 363 -35.08 24.86 20.94
C GLY A 363 -34.15 23.97 21.76
N TYR A 364 -32.94 23.66 21.27
CA TYR A 364 -31.97 22.85 22.00
C TYR A 364 -31.07 23.67 22.94
N ASP A 365 -31.06 23.33 24.22
CA ASP A 365 -30.25 24.00 25.25
C ASP A 365 -28.80 23.47 25.35
N THR A 366 -28.10 23.32 24.23
CA THR A 366 -26.70 22.87 24.23
C THR A 366 -25.83 23.66 23.27
N LYS A 367 -24.65 24.06 23.74
CA LYS A 367 -23.61 24.72 22.93
C LYS A 367 -22.58 23.74 22.37
N SER A 368 -22.72 22.44 22.65
CA SER A 368 -21.80 21.42 22.14
C SER A 368 -22.08 21.17 20.66
N LEU A 369 -21.17 21.61 19.79
CA LEU A 369 -21.28 21.41 18.33
C LEU A 369 -21.49 19.94 17.95
N ARG A 370 -20.82 19.01 18.65
CA ARG A 370 -20.98 17.57 18.37
C ARG A 370 -22.37 17.07 18.75
N LYS A 371 -22.96 17.57 19.84
CA LYS A 371 -24.32 17.19 20.25
C LYS A 371 -25.38 17.83 19.34
N LEU A 372 -25.20 19.10 18.94
CA LEU A 372 -26.06 19.75 17.95
C LEU A 372 -26.01 19.04 16.60
N ALA A 373 -24.82 18.66 16.13
CA ALA A 373 -24.66 17.89 14.90
C ALA A 373 -25.37 16.53 14.96
N PHE A 374 -25.28 15.83 16.10
CA PHE A 374 -26.00 14.59 16.32
C PHE A 374 -27.53 14.79 16.19
N LEU A 375 -28.08 15.78 16.90
CA LEU A 375 -29.52 16.07 16.87
C LEU A 375 -30.00 16.46 15.47
N LYS A 376 -29.21 17.29 14.76
CA LYS A 376 -29.52 17.69 13.38
C LYS A 376 -29.58 16.48 12.43
N LEU A 377 -28.64 15.54 12.60
CA LEU A 377 -28.62 14.32 11.81
C LEU A 377 -29.78 13.37 12.18
N GLU A 378 -30.11 13.25 13.47
CA GLU A 378 -31.24 12.44 13.94
C GLU A 378 -32.56 12.93 13.32
N GLU A 379 -32.83 14.24 13.37
CA GLU A 379 -33.98 14.86 12.69
C GLU A 379 -33.97 14.61 11.18
N LEU A 380 -32.81 14.75 10.53
CA LEU A 380 -32.66 14.53 9.09
C LEU A 380 -33.02 13.09 8.70
N PHE A 381 -32.54 12.08 9.44
CA PHE A 381 -32.72 10.67 9.10
C PHE A 381 -34.12 10.13 9.35
N HIS A 382 -35.04 10.91 9.93
CA HIS A 382 -36.46 10.57 9.91
C HIS A 382 -37.07 10.64 8.50
N THR A 383 -36.51 11.46 7.61
CA THR A 383 -37.03 11.67 6.25
C THR A 383 -36.03 11.28 5.18
N HIS A 384 -34.75 11.46 5.45
CA HIS A 384 -33.68 11.15 4.51
C HIS A 384 -33.31 9.67 4.52
N GLN A 385 -33.17 9.08 3.33
CA GLN A 385 -32.64 7.74 3.14
C GLN A 385 -31.54 7.74 2.07
N PHE A 386 -30.48 6.98 2.33
CA PHE A 386 -29.41 6.72 1.36
C PHE A 386 -29.75 5.63 0.34
N HIS A 387 -30.91 4.97 0.51
CA HIS A 387 -31.35 3.85 -0.30
C HIS A 387 -32.75 4.09 -0.83
N LYS A 388 -33.03 3.57 -2.03
CA LYS A 388 -34.36 3.51 -2.62
C LYS A 388 -34.83 2.07 -2.66
N LYS A 389 -36.10 1.84 -2.33
CA LYS A 389 -36.73 0.53 -2.50
C LYS A 389 -37.09 0.35 -3.98
N VAL A 390 -36.55 -0.69 -4.60
CA VAL A 390 -36.86 -1.08 -5.98
C VAL A 390 -37.69 -2.34 -5.95
N ILE A 391 -38.77 -2.35 -6.72
CA ILE A 391 -39.67 -3.50 -6.87
C ILE A 391 -39.46 -4.04 -8.28
N SER A 392 -39.03 -5.29 -8.40
CA SER A 392 -38.82 -5.97 -9.68
C SER A 392 -39.30 -7.41 -9.57
N ASP A 393 -40.15 -7.83 -10.51
CA ASP A 393 -40.64 -9.20 -10.68
C ASP A 393 -41.13 -9.88 -9.39
N GLY A 394 -41.90 -9.15 -8.57
CA GLY A 394 -42.48 -9.67 -7.32
C GLY A 394 -41.53 -9.72 -6.12
N SER A 395 -40.27 -9.29 -6.28
CA SER A 395 -39.30 -9.12 -5.21
C SER A 395 -39.00 -7.64 -4.97
N SER A 396 -38.68 -7.27 -3.73
CA SER A 396 -38.22 -5.91 -3.41
C SER A 396 -36.82 -5.93 -2.82
N HIS A 397 -35.92 -5.13 -3.37
CA HIS A 397 -34.58 -4.92 -2.85
C HIS A 397 -34.30 -3.44 -2.65
N TYR A 398 -33.27 -3.13 -1.86
CA TYR A 398 -32.80 -1.77 -1.66
C TYR A 398 -31.59 -1.50 -2.53
N GLU A 399 -31.64 -0.41 -3.29
CA GLU A 399 -30.53 0.09 -4.09
C GLU A 399 -29.97 1.38 -3.50
N TYR A 400 -28.67 1.58 -3.66
CA TYR A 400 -28.03 2.86 -3.40
C TYR A 400 -28.70 3.99 -4.20
N ALA A 401 -29.03 5.10 -3.53
CA ALA A 401 -29.80 6.20 -4.12
C ALA A 401 -28.94 7.37 -4.66
N ASP A 402 -27.62 7.38 -4.42
CA ASP A 402 -26.71 8.53 -4.72
C ASP A 402 -27.30 9.85 -4.21
N ASN A 403 -27.62 9.87 -2.92
CA ASN A 403 -28.30 10.96 -2.24
C ASN A 403 -27.44 11.46 -1.06
N PRO A 404 -26.29 12.10 -1.32
CA PRO A 404 -25.36 12.52 -0.27
C PRO A 404 -25.95 13.65 0.59
N ILE A 405 -25.53 13.71 1.84
CA ILE A 405 -25.88 14.78 2.78
C ILE A 405 -24.65 15.63 3.13
N GLU A 406 -24.87 16.88 3.47
CA GLU A 406 -23.82 17.71 4.07
C GLU A 406 -23.58 17.29 5.52
N HIS A 407 -22.32 17.03 5.88
CA HIS A 407 -21.94 16.72 7.24
C HIS A 407 -21.95 18.00 8.10
N PRO A 408 -22.73 18.06 9.21
CA PRO A 408 -22.89 19.30 9.99
C PRO A 408 -21.60 19.85 10.61
N LEU A 409 -20.58 19.01 10.76
CA LEU A 409 -19.25 19.43 11.20
C LEU A 409 -18.29 19.58 10.01
N ALA A 410 -18.09 20.84 9.61
CA ALA A 410 -17.03 21.26 8.71
C ALA A 410 -15.63 21.13 9.36
N THR A 411 -14.59 21.17 8.54
CA THR A 411 -13.18 21.07 8.97
C THR A 411 -12.41 22.33 8.60
N ILE A 412 -11.44 22.72 9.43
CA ILE A 412 -10.68 23.96 9.22
C ILE A 412 -9.86 23.96 7.93
N ASP A 413 -9.42 22.79 7.47
CA ASP A 413 -8.55 22.63 6.31
C ASP A 413 -9.31 22.35 5.01
N ARG A 414 -10.59 21.98 5.07
CA ARG A 414 -11.39 21.59 3.89
C ARG A 414 -12.79 22.18 3.80
N GLY A 415 -13.25 22.86 4.85
CA GLY A 415 -14.58 23.43 4.89
C GLY A 415 -15.67 22.35 5.00
N PHE A 416 -16.75 22.55 4.25
CA PHE A 416 -17.87 21.60 4.18
C PHE A 416 -17.45 20.26 3.57
N ARG A 417 -18.13 19.21 4.02
CA ARG A 417 -17.89 17.83 3.59
C ARG A 417 -19.22 17.15 3.38
N TRP A 418 -19.26 16.20 2.45
CA TRP A 418 -20.46 15.43 2.14
C TRP A 418 -20.24 13.98 2.50
N VAL A 419 -21.30 13.37 3.04
CA VAL A 419 -21.33 11.96 3.43
C VAL A 419 -22.43 11.28 2.66
N ASP A 420 -22.12 10.09 2.16
CA ASP A 420 -23.09 9.20 1.56
C ASP A 420 -22.90 7.80 2.13
N CYS A 421 -23.93 6.96 2.07
CA CYS A 421 -23.83 5.55 2.43
C CYS A 421 -24.27 4.68 1.26
N THR A 422 -23.43 3.72 0.91
CA THR A 422 -23.62 2.90 -0.29
C THR A 422 -24.10 1.48 0.02
N THR A 423 -24.30 1.19 1.30
CA THR A 423 -24.76 -0.10 1.84
C THR A 423 -26.01 0.09 2.68
N ASN A 424 -26.97 -0.83 2.59
CA ASN A 424 -28.27 -0.71 3.24
C ASN A 424 -28.17 -0.45 4.75
N LEU A 425 -28.83 0.60 5.22
CA LEU A 425 -28.95 0.99 6.64
C LEU A 425 -30.39 0.86 7.16
N SER A 426 -31.32 0.27 6.41
CA SER A 426 -32.75 0.22 6.77
C SER A 426 -33.05 -0.52 8.09
N SER A 427 -32.10 -1.28 8.63
CA SER A 427 -32.20 -1.96 9.91
C SER A 427 -31.84 -1.08 11.12
N PHE A 428 -31.36 0.13 10.90
CA PHE A 428 -30.94 1.05 11.95
C PHE A 428 -31.98 2.12 12.21
N GLU A 429 -32.15 2.49 13.48
CA GLU A 429 -32.94 3.66 13.86
C GLU A 429 -32.24 4.95 13.44
N PRO A 430 -32.97 6.05 13.18
CA PRO A 430 -32.39 7.34 12.78
C PRO A 430 -31.25 7.83 13.69
N LYS A 431 -31.38 7.63 15.01
CA LYS A 431 -30.35 7.96 16.00
C LYS A 431 -29.05 7.18 15.82
N ASP A 432 -29.13 5.92 15.38
CA ASP A 432 -27.97 5.05 15.20
C ASP A 432 -27.26 5.42 13.90
N ILE A 433 -28.01 5.71 12.83
CA ILE A 433 -27.48 6.25 11.58
C ILE A 433 -26.78 7.60 11.84
N ALA A 434 -27.39 8.49 12.64
CA ALA A 434 -26.80 9.75 13.04
C ALA A 434 -25.45 9.56 13.75
N ASN A 435 -25.35 8.59 14.68
CA ASN A 435 -24.09 8.26 15.35
C ASN A 435 -23.02 7.76 14.38
N LEU A 436 -23.39 6.89 13.43
CA LEU A 436 -22.46 6.39 12.41
C LEU A 436 -21.94 7.55 11.55
N VAL A 437 -22.84 8.35 10.97
CA VAL A 437 -22.47 9.47 10.09
C VAL A 437 -21.60 10.51 10.81
N LEU A 438 -21.86 10.78 12.09
CA LEU A 438 -21.07 11.71 12.90
C LEU A 438 -19.60 11.31 13.05
N ASN A 439 -19.29 10.02 12.85
CA ASN A 439 -17.92 9.51 12.89
C ASN A 439 -17.23 9.59 11.53
N VAL A 440 -17.96 9.71 10.41
CA VAL A 440 -17.38 9.67 9.06
C VAL A 440 -16.38 10.81 8.82
N ASN A 441 -15.13 10.42 8.61
CA ASN A 441 -14.05 11.32 8.23
C ASN A 441 -12.88 10.53 7.61
N ASP A 442 -11.92 11.24 7.01
CA ASP A 442 -10.76 10.65 6.36
C ASP A 442 -9.43 11.07 7.02
N ASN A 443 -9.49 11.52 8.28
CA ASN A 443 -8.33 12.09 8.96
C ASN A 443 -7.21 11.06 9.14
N ALA A 444 -7.55 9.77 9.30
CA ALA A 444 -6.59 8.72 9.59
C ALA A 444 -5.61 8.50 8.42
N THR A 445 -6.10 8.20 7.22
CA THR A 445 -5.24 8.01 6.04
C THR A 445 -4.58 9.32 5.63
N ASN A 446 -5.30 10.44 5.62
CA ASN A 446 -4.73 11.74 5.27
C ASN A 446 -3.55 12.09 6.21
N THR A 447 -3.68 11.85 7.51
CA THR A 447 -2.56 12.07 8.46
C THR A 447 -1.33 11.24 8.07
N PHE A 448 -1.52 9.96 7.75
CA PHE A 448 -0.41 9.10 7.34
C PHE A 448 0.20 9.53 6.00
N ILE A 449 -0.61 9.89 5.00
CA ILE A 449 -0.17 10.43 3.71
C ILE A 449 0.66 11.71 3.89
N GLN A 450 0.25 12.60 4.81
CA GLN A 450 1.06 13.78 5.14
C GLN A 450 2.39 13.40 5.80
N HIS A 451 2.43 12.35 6.62
CA HIS A 451 3.69 11.83 7.15
C HIS A 451 4.59 11.23 6.08
N ILE A 452 4.04 10.49 5.10
CA ILE A 452 4.78 10.01 3.92
C ILE A 452 5.48 11.19 3.26
N ARG A 453 4.70 12.21 2.85
CA ARG A 453 5.22 13.39 2.13
C ARG A 453 6.23 14.22 2.93
N ARG A 454 6.08 14.28 4.25
CA ARG A 454 6.96 15.10 5.13
C ARG A 454 8.20 14.35 5.62
N ARG A 455 8.26 13.03 5.46
CA ARG A 455 9.35 12.21 6.01
C ARG A 455 10.12 11.43 4.94
N LEU A 456 9.48 11.00 3.85
CA LEU A 456 10.11 10.19 2.81
C LEU A 456 10.31 11.04 1.56
N SER A 457 11.56 11.45 1.32
CA SER A 457 11.93 12.31 0.18
C SER A 457 11.56 11.69 -1.17
N ILE A 458 11.69 10.36 -1.31
CA ILE A 458 11.36 9.63 -2.55
C ILE A 458 9.86 9.54 -2.86
N LEU A 459 8.99 9.87 -1.90
CA LEU A 459 7.53 9.86 -2.04
C LEU A 459 6.94 11.26 -1.88
N GLU A 460 7.76 12.29 -2.03
CA GLU A 460 7.32 13.67 -2.00
C GLU A 460 6.47 14.00 -3.24
N ARG A 461 5.64 15.04 -3.13
CA ARG A 461 5.04 15.65 -4.31
C ARG A 461 6.13 16.28 -5.19
N PRO A 462 5.92 16.29 -6.51
CA PRO A 462 6.79 17.01 -7.42
C PRO A 462 6.84 18.49 -7.06
N LEU A 463 8.03 19.09 -7.15
CA LEU A 463 8.23 20.52 -6.85
C LEU A 463 7.75 21.35 -8.03
N THR A 464 7.02 22.43 -7.80
CA THR A 464 6.63 23.33 -8.87
C THR A 464 7.86 24.08 -9.41
N THR A 465 8.03 24.13 -10.73
CA THR A 465 9.16 24.82 -11.40
C THR A 465 8.67 25.71 -12.53
N ALA A 466 9.49 26.69 -12.94
CA ALA A 466 9.17 27.62 -14.02
C ALA A 466 9.56 27.10 -15.42
N ARG A 467 9.96 25.83 -15.57
CA ARG A 467 10.41 25.23 -16.86
C ARG A 467 9.54 24.03 -17.25
N GLY A 468 9.24 23.89 -18.55
CA GLY A 468 8.53 22.73 -19.11
C GLY A 468 7.15 22.51 -18.48
N ASP A 469 6.82 21.25 -18.15
CA ASP A 469 5.57 20.80 -17.49
C ASP A 469 5.28 21.42 -16.11
N GLY A 470 6.10 22.37 -15.64
CA GLY A 470 5.89 23.12 -14.41
C GLY A 470 6.15 22.32 -13.13
N LYS A 471 6.71 21.10 -13.23
CA LYS A 471 7.01 20.20 -12.10
C LYS A 471 8.41 19.57 -12.21
N SER A 472 9.04 19.35 -11.06
CA SER A 472 10.33 18.67 -10.91
C SER A 472 10.22 17.43 -10.03
N TYR A 473 10.79 16.34 -10.55
CA TYR A 473 10.76 14.98 -10.00
C TYR A 473 12.13 14.54 -9.48
N ILE A 474 12.96 15.50 -9.04
CA ILE A 474 14.36 15.28 -8.70
C ILE A 474 14.60 14.21 -7.61
N TYR A 475 13.61 14.00 -6.73
CA TYR A 475 13.69 13.00 -5.67
C TYR A 475 12.98 11.69 -6.00
N SER A 476 12.27 11.60 -7.12
CA SER A 476 11.54 10.39 -7.51
C SER A 476 12.50 9.20 -7.65
N ASN A 477 12.14 8.08 -7.03
CA ASN A 477 12.89 6.85 -7.19
C ASN A 477 12.60 6.20 -8.55
N PHE A 478 13.52 5.35 -8.99
CA PHE A 478 13.36 4.56 -10.22
C PHE A 478 12.93 3.11 -9.95
N ASN A 479 13.10 2.61 -8.72
CA ASN A 479 12.67 1.27 -8.33
C ASN A 479 11.66 1.35 -7.16
N PRO A 480 10.38 1.01 -7.39
CA PRO A 480 9.33 1.02 -6.37
C PRO A 480 9.53 0.01 -5.22
N LYS A 481 10.42 -0.99 -5.36
CA LYS A 481 10.88 -1.84 -4.24
C LYS A 481 11.29 -0.98 -3.03
N TYR A 482 12.08 0.06 -3.27
CA TYR A 482 12.57 0.94 -2.21
C TYR A 482 11.47 1.84 -1.62
N ALA A 483 10.46 2.18 -2.41
CA ALA A 483 9.27 2.88 -1.90
C ALA A 483 8.48 1.99 -0.93
N GLN A 484 8.23 0.72 -1.28
CA GLN A 484 7.56 -0.23 -0.37
C GLN A 484 8.36 -0.40 0.93
N MET A 485 9.69 -0.52 0.84
CA MET A 485 10.55 -0.65 2.01
C MET A 485 10.46 0.57 2.92
N ALA A 486 10.59 1.77 2.36
CA ALA A 486 10.50 3.02 3.10
C ALA A 486 9.11 3.23 3.74
N LEU A 487 8.03 2.87 3.02
CA LEU A 487 6.66 2.91 3.54
C LEU A 487 6.48 2.00 4.74
N THR A 488 7.01 0.79 4.68
CA THR A 488 6.89 -0.19 5.78
C THR A 488 7.68 0.25 7.01
N ILE A 489 8.88 0.82 6.82
CA ILE A 489 9.66 1.41 7.91
C ILE A 489 8.91 2.58 8.53
N LEU A 490 8.35 3.48 7.72
CA LEU A 490 7.55 4.61 8.19
C LEU A 490 6.28 4.14 8.92
N ARG A 491 5.57 3.14 8.41
CA ARG A 491 4.38 2.55 9.04
C ARG A 491 4.70 2.03 10.43
N THR A 492 5.79 1.26 10.54
CA THR A 492 6.26 0.70 11.81
C THR A 492 6.60 1.83 12.80
N TYR A 493 7.37 2.82 12.36
CA TYR A 493 7.70 3.99 13.18
C TYR A 493 6.46 4.80 13.60
N TYR A 494 5.55 5.05 12.66
CA TYR A 494 4.32 5.80 12.89
C TYR A 494 3.43 5.11 13.92
N ASN A 495 3.21 3.81 13.78
CA ASN A 495 2.33 3.04 14.65
C ASN A 495 2.90 2.85 16.07
N PHE A 496 4.20 2.57 16.20
CA PHE A 496 4.77 2.12 17.47
C PHE A 496 5.66 3.15 18.18
N CYS A 497 6.18 4.17 17.47
CA CYS A 497 7.11 5.14 18.03
C CYS A 497 6.56 6.57 18.08
N LEU A 498 5.65 6.95 17.18
CA LEU A 498 5.15 8.33 17.08
C LEU A 498 3.88 8.52 17.92
N ALA A 499 4.04 9.03 19.13
CA ALA A 499 2.90 9.38 19.98
C ALA A 499 2.25 10.70 19.52
N TYR A 500 0.93 10.78 19.62
CA TYR A 500 0.18 12.00 19.38
C TYR A 500 -0.79 12.29 20.52
N LYS A 501 -1.00 13.58 20.77
CA LYS A 501 -1.90 14.08 21.82
C LYS A 501 -3.34 14.13 21.29
N THR A 502 -4.25 13.54 22.04
CA THR A 502 -5.70 13.81 21.94
C THR A 502 -6.13 14.57 23.19
N LYS A 503 -7.42 14.93 23.30
CA LYS A 503 -7.94 15.64 24.49
C LYS A 503 -7.74 14.83 25.78
N GLU A 504 -7.80 13.50 25.69
CA GLU A 504 -7.83 12.60 26.85
C GLU A 504 -6.46 12.02 27.19
N THR A 505 -5.64 11.69 26.18
CA THR A 505 -4.40 10.93 26.39
C THR A 505 -3.31 11.27 25.38
N VAL A 506 -2.05 10.97 25.71
CA VAL A 506 -0.93 10.92 24.76
C VAL A 506 -0.56 9.45 24.57
N GLY A 507 -0.54 8.99 23.33
CA GLY A 507 -0.25 7.59 23.01
C GLY A 507 0.04 7.40 21.53
N THR A 508 0.72 6.32 21.20
CA THR A 508 0.93 5.91 19.80
C THR A 508 -0.34 5.27 19.21
N PRO A 509 -0.47 5.20 17.88
CA PRO A 509 -1.56 4.45 17.27
C PRO A 509 -1.69 3.01 17.78
N ALA A 510 -0.56 2.31 17.97
CA ALA A 510 -0.56 0.94 18.49
C ALA A 510 -1.07 0.85 19.94
N GLN A 511 -0.74 1.82 20.79
CA GLN A 511 -1.27 1.89 22.16
C GLN A 511 -2.77 2.17 22.18
N ARG A 512 -3.26 3.02 21.28
CA ARG A 512 -4.68 3.37 21.19
C ARG A 512 -5.53 2.26 20.59
N LEU A 513 -4.99 1.50 19.64
CA LEU A 513 -5.63 0.29 19.12
C LEU A 513 -5.66 -0.82 20.18
N GLY A 514 -4.75 -0.78 21.16
CA GLY A 514 -4.66 -1.74 22.26
C GLY A 514 -3.65 -2.88 22.04
N ILE A 515 -2.96 -2.92 20.90
CA ILE A 515 -1.99 -3.99 20.58
C ILE A 515 -0.64 -3.82 21.27
N ALA A 516 -0.36 -2.62 21.81
CA ALA A 516 0.89 -2.32 22.51
C ALA A 516 0.63 -1.65 23.86
N LYS A 517 1.37 -2.06 24.89
CA LYS A 517 1.29 -1.47 26.24
C LYS A 517 2.20 -0.26 26.43
N LYS A 518 3.25 -0.14 25.62
CA LYS A 518 4.24 0.94 25.69
C LYS A 518 4.49 1.56 24.32
N ARG A 519 5.06 2.77 24.35
CA ARG A 519 5.74 3.38 23.21
C ARG A 519 7.10 2.69 23.03
N PHE A 520 7.44 2.38 21.78
CA PHE A 520 8.75 1.83 21.42
C PHE A 520 9.68 2.91 20.89
N ASP A 521 10.98 2.66 21.04
CA ASP A 521 12.02 3.43 20.38
C ASP A 521 12.55 2.74 19.12
N LEU A 522 13.08 3.52 18.18
CA LEU A 522 13.71 2.97 16.96
C LEU A 522 14.84 1.98 17.28
N LYS A 523 15.58 2.19 18.38
CA LYS A 523 16.63 1.27 18.83
C LYS A 523 16.07 -0.11 19.16
N GLU A 524 14.90 -0.16 19.82
CA GLU A 524 14.26 -1.42 20.18
C GLU A 524 13.82 -2.19 18.93
N ILE A 525 13.33 -1.51 17.89
CA ILE A 525 12.95 -2.17 16.62
C ILE A 525 14.20 -2.70 15.90
N ILE A 526 15.22 -1.85 15.73
CA ILE A 526 16.40 -2.15 14.92
C ILE A 526 17.25 -3.26 15.54
N TYR A 527 17.48 -3.19 16.86
CA TYR A 527 18.37 -4.11 17.58
C TYR A 527 17.61 -5.14 18.43
N MET A 528 16.32 -5.37 18.15
CA MET A 528 15.53 -6.41 18.83
C MET A 528 16.22 -7.77 18.71
N GLN A 529 16.48 -8.38 19.87
CA GLN A 529 17.05 -9.72 19.99
C GLN A 529 15.98 -10.81 19.80
#